data_AF-U1NCY6-F1
#
_entry.id   AF-U1NCY6-F1
#
_cell.length_a   1.000
_cell.length_b   1.000
_cell.length_c   1.000
_cell.angle_alpha   90.00
_cell.angle_beta   90.00
_cell.angle_gamma   90.00
#
_symmetry.space_group_name_H-M   'P 1'
#
loop_
_entity.id
_entity.type
_entity.pdbx_description
1 polymer ?
#
loop_
_entity_poly.entity_id
_entity_poly.type
_entity_poly.pdbx_seq_one_letter_code
_entity_poly.pdbx_strand_id
1 'polypeptide(L)'
;MPVDVPPPTVSLSDRWQLQTDKITTPFDNAIVTVQAHTCIFTDTELSAAINTGEDAGSETTTTWRFVFASRVQLSRSDSVSDSILKLVRNRAGSRFVDILERRGFSSIRKSDTRRFDRGEETVPIQQYRATVAPTANTTQTPVEAYVVTWAQSQDIIIAGGAYPLSVPSHVQFNREQGRNELFDIIRSVE
;
A
#
# COMPACT_ATOMS: atom_id res chain seq x y z
N MET A 1 28.43 8.06 8.03
CA MET A 1 27.70 7.56 6.84
C MET A 1 26.27 7.31 7.31
N PRO A 2 25.22 7.93 6.74
CA PRO A 2 23.87 7.50 7.07
C PRO A 2 23.77 6.02 6.69
N VAL A 3 23.33 5.19 7.63
CA VAL A 3 23.03 3.79 7.36
C VAL A 3 21.83 3.83 6.42
N ASP A 4 22.02 3.36 5.19
CA ASP A 4 20.94 3.32 4.21
C ASP A 4 20.00 2.18 4.64
N VAL A 5 18.73 2.51 4.88
CA VAL A 5 17.74 1.49 5.23
C VAL A 5 17.60 0.57 4.03
N PRO A 6 17.79 -0.77 4.18
CA PRO A 6 17.67 -1.67 3.05
C PRO A 6 16.23 -1.70 2.52
N PRO A 7 16.02 -1.86 1.19
CA PRO A 7 14.68 -1.96 0.62
C PRO A 7 13.92 -3.15 1.22
N PRO A 8 12.60 -3.03 1.41
CA PRO A 8 11.78 -4.20 1.72
C PRO A 8 11.86 -5.21 0.57
N THR A 9 11.92 -6.49 0.91
CA THR A 9 11.84 -7.59 -0.05
C THR A 9 10.37 -7.94 -0.24
N VAL A 10 9.94 -8.13 -1.49
CA VAL A 10 8.54 -8.46 -1.83
C VAL A 10 8.55 -9.49 -2.95
N SER A 11 7.79 -10.58 -2.79
CA SER A 11 7.62 -11.58 -3.85
C SER A 11 6.46 -11.17 -4.75
N LEU A 12 6.76 -10.84 -6.00
CA LEU A 12 5.80 -10.36 -7.00
C LEU A 12 5.93 -11.20 -8.28
N SER A 13 4.83 -11.36 -9.00
CA SER A 13 4.84 -11.85 -10.38
C SER A 13 5.21 -10.73 -11.36
N ASP A 14 5.56 -11.11 -12.59
CA ASP A 14 6.07 -10.20 -13.64
C ASP A 14 5.09 -9.08 -14.04
N ARG A 15 3.80 -9.20 -13.67
CA ARG A 15 2.77 -8.18 -13.90
C ARG A 15 2.98 -6.90 -13.10
N TRP A 16 3.71 -6.97 -11.99
CA TRP A 16 3.88 -5.86 -11.05
C TRP A 16 5.14 -5.08 -11.40
N GLN A 17 4.97 -3.79 -11.68
CA GLN A 17 6.09 -2.91 -12.02
C GLN A 17 6.39 -1.97 -10.86
N LEU A 18 7.68 -1.87 -10.50
CA LEU A 18 8.16 -0.92 -9.50
C LEU A 18 8.01 0.51 -10.05
N GLN A 19 7.12 1.28 -9.44
CA GLN A 19 6.84 2.66 -9.81
C GLN A 19 7.61 3.66 -8.95
N THR A 20 7.88 3.32 -7.69
CA THR A 20 8.61 4.19 -6.77
C THR A 20 9.51 3.35 -5.89
N ASP A 21 10.75 3.77 -5.80
CA ASP A 21 11.74 3.34 -4.84
C ASP A 21 12.29 4.62 -4.19
N LYS A 22 12.07 4.78 -2.89
CA LYS A 22 12.43 6.01 -2.20
C LYS A 22 12.76 5.80 -0.73
N ILE A 23 13.86 6.40 -0.32
CA ILE A 23 14.23 6.57 1.08
C ILE A 23 13.81 7.97 1.55
N THR A 24 13.20 8.03 2.74
CA THR A 24 12.78 9.26 3.38
C THR A 24 13.16 9.27 4.85
N THR A 25 13.38 10.46 5.39
CA THR A 25 13.60 10.65 6.83
C THR A 25 12.41 11.43 7.40
N PRO A 26 11.26 10.78 7.68
CA PRO A 26 10.06 11.47 8.13
C PRO A 26 10.22 12.20 9.47
N PHE A 27 11.23 11.81 10.26
CA PHE A 27 11.53 12.45 11.53
C PHE A 27 13.03 12.37 11.82
N ASP A 28 13.63 13.50 12.17
CA ASP A 28 15.04 13.58 12.51
C ASP A 28 15.25 14.62 13.61
N ASN A 29 15.76 14.18 14.76
CA ASN A 29 16.17 15.06 15.84
C ASN A 29 17.37 14.46 16.61
N ALA A 30 17.89 15.21 17.59
CA ALA A 30 19.07 14.81 18.36
C ALA A 30 18.91 13.49 19.16
N ILE A 31 17.68 13.02 19.36
CA ILE A 31 17.33 11.87 20.21
C ILE A 31 17.00 10.65 19.35
N VAL A 32 16.25 10.82 18.26
CA VAL A 32 15.80 9.74 17.37
C VAL A 32 15.71 10.21 15.92
N THR A 33 16.17 9.36 15.02
CA THR A 33 16.00 9.50 13.57
C THR A 33 15.18 8.31 13.08
N VAL A 34 14.18 8.61 12.25
CA VAL A 34 13.32 7.62 11.61
C VAL A 34 13.60 7.68 10.13
N GLN A 35 14.10 6.58 9.57
CA GLN A 35 14.30 6.43 8.13
C GLN A 35 13.33 5.38 7.60
N ALA A 36 12.72 5.66 6.45
CA ALA A 36 11.76 4.79 5.80
C ALA A 36 12.14 4.59 4.33
N HIS A 37 12.42 3.34 3.96
CA HIS A 37 12.58 2.92 2.58
C HIS A 37 11.24 2.40 2.09
N THR A 38 10.64 3.02 1.08
CA THR A 38 9.33 2.65 0.53
C THR A 38 9.44 2.25 -0.93
N CYS A 39 8.91 1.08 -1.26
CA CYS A 39 8.73 0.60 -2.61
C CYS A 39 7.23 0.55 -2.95
N ILE A 40 6.84 1.04 -4.12
CA ILE A 40 5.47 1.01 -4.62
C ILE A 40 5.46 0.27 -5.96
N PHE A 41 4.56 -0.68 -6.07
CA PHE A 41 4.37 -1.50 -7.26
C PHE A 41 2.96 -1.30 -7.81
N THR A 42 2.84 -1.26 -9.13
CA THR A 42 1.56 -1.06 -9.82
C THR A 42 1.33 -2.13 -10.87
N ASP A 43 0.08 -2.52 -11.04
CA ASP A 43 -0.37 -3.41 -12.11
C ASP A 43 -0.67 -2.56 -13.36
N THR A 44 0.35 -2.38 -14.21
CA THR A 44 0.26 -1.51 -15.37
C THR A 44 -0.57 -2.13 -16.49
N GLU A 45 -0.60 -3.45 -16.61
CA GLU A 45 -1.46 -4.16 -17.57
C GLU A 45 -2.94 -3.96 -17.24
N LEU A 46 -3.35 -4.16 -15.99
CA LEU A 46 -4.73 -3.94 -15.57
C LEU A 46 -5.12 -2.46 -15.72
N SER A 47 -4.22 -1.55 -15.33
CA SER A 47 -4.46 -0.11 -15.46
C SER A 47 -4.62 0.28 -16.93
N ALA A 48 -3.79 -0.26 -17.84
CA ALA A 48 -3.92 -0.03 -19.27
C ALA A 48 -5.23 -0.59 -19.82
N ALA A 49 -5.60 -1.83 -19.48
CA ALA A 49 -6.84 -2.46 -19.93
C ALA A 49 -8.09 -1.67 -19.51
N ILE A 50 -8.10 -1.15 -18.28
CA ILE A 50 -9.19 -0.31 -17.77
C ILE A 50 -9.24 1.02 -18.53
N ASN A 51 -8.08 1.63 -18.80
CA ASN A 51 -7.98 2.91 -19.49
C ASN A 51 -8.11 2.84 -21.03
N THR A 52 -8.23 1.66 -21.65
CA THR A 52 -8.33 1.50 -23.12
C THR A 52 -9.77 1.61 -23.65
N GLY A 53 -10.79 1.74 -22.79
CA GLY A 53 -12.18 1.91 -23.22
C GLY A 53 -12.41 3.22 -24.00
N GLU A 54 -13.50 3.30 -24.79
CA GLU A 54 -13.84 4.40 -25.71
C GLU A 54 -13.89 5.82 -25.10
N ASP A 55 -13.82 5.95 -23.77
CA ASP A 55 -13.80 7.20 -23.00
C ASP A 55 -12.38 7.68 -22.60
N ALA A 56 -11.32 7.13 -23.19
CA ALA A 56 -9.92 7.42 -22.90
C ALA A 56 -9.42 8.79 -23.41
N GLY A 57 -10.13 9.85 -23.09
CA GLY A 57 -9.69 11.22 -23.28
C GLY A 57 -9.07 11.78 -22.00
N SER A 58 -7.78 11.51 -21.74
CA SER A 58 -6.82 12.36 -21.03
C SER A 58 -5.68 11.53 -20.40
N GLU A 59 -4.48 12.12 -20.38
CA GLU A 59 -3.16 11.61 -20.00
C GLU A 59 -2.99 11.22 -18.50
N THR A 60 -4.08 11.02 -17.77
CA THR A 60 -4.02 10.64 -16.36
C THR A 60 -4.27 9.14 -16.21
N THR A 61 -3.20 8.35 -16.25
CA THR A 61 -3.24 6.91 -15.92
C THR A 61 -3.55 6.75 -14.43
N THR A 62 -4.84 6.79 -14.08
CA THR A 62 -5.29 6.51 -12.72
C THR A 62 -4.81 5.12 -12.33
N THR A 63 -4.14 4.98 -11.18
CA THR A 63 -3.58 3.70 -10.72
C THR A 63 -4.61 3.01 -9.82
N TRP A 64 -5.37 2.08 -10.41
CA TRP A 64 -6.48 1.39 -9.75
C TRP A 64 -6.01 0.32 -8.77
N ARG A 65 -4.86 -0.27 -9.07
CA ARG A 65 -4.30 -1.38 -8.34
C ARG A 65 -2.83 -1.13 -8.07
N PHE A 66 -2.49 -1.10 -6.79
CA PHE A 66 -1.12 -0.91 -6.34
C PHE A 66 -0.85 -1.71 -5.07
N VAL A 67 0.42 -2.02 -4.85
CA VAL A 67 0.96 -2.53 -3.61
C VAL A 67 2.06 -1.58 -3.17
N PHE A 68 2.26 -1.45 -1.86
CA PHE A 68 3.46 -0.83 -1.34
C PHE A 68 3.99 -1.63 -0.16
N ALA A 69 5.29 -1.54 0.02
CA ALA A 69 6.01 -2.03 1.18
C ALA A 69 6.94 -0.93 1.65
N SER A 70 7.10 -0.80 2.96
CA SER A 70 8.06 0.11 3.56
C SER A 70 8.73 -0.51 4.76
N ARG A 71 10.07 -0.46 4.77
CA ARG A 71 10.89 -0.77 5.93
C ARG A 71 11.25 0.53 6.64
N VAL A 72 11.00 0.56 7.94
CA VAL A 72 11.26 1.71 8.81
C VAL A 72 12.26 1.34 9.88
N GLN A 73 13.36 2.08 9.95
CA GLN A 73 14.40 1.91 10.97
C GLN A 73 14.43 3.09 11.93
N LEU A 74 14.72 2.79 13.19
CA LEU A 74 14.85 3.75 14.28
C LEU A 74 16.32 3.76 14.73
N SER A 75 17.00 4.90 14.65
CA SER A 75 18.45 4.98 14.85
C SER A 75 18.98 4.60 16.24
N ARG A 76 18.10 4.46 17.25
CA ARG A 76 18.48 4.18 18.66
C ARG A 76 17.52 3.22 19.38
N SER A 77 16.90 2.27 18.68
CA SER A 77 15.97 1.32 19.31
C SER A 77 16.54 -0.09 19.28
N ASP A 78 16.92 -0.63 20.44
CA ASP A 78 17.37 -2.03 20.54
C ASP A 78 16.22 -3.02 20.27
N SER A 79 14.97 -2.57 20.46
CA SER A 79 13.74 -3.30 20.13
C SER A 79 12.58 -2.34 19.86
N VAL A 80 11.58 -2.78 19.08
CA VAL A 80 10.35 -2.01 18.85
C VAL A 80 9.35 -2.33 19.96
N SER A 81 9.02 -1.34 20.79
CA SER A 81 7.97 -1.50 21.80
C SER A 81 6.57 -1.45 21.20
N ASP A 82 5.60 -2.09 21.85
CA ASP A 82 4.18 -2.06 21.46
C ASP A 82 3.61 -0.65 21.32
N SER A 83 4.06 0.28 22.16
CA SER A 83 3.62 1.69 22.12
C SER A 83 4.11 2.39 20.85
N ILE A 84 5.37 2.13 20.45
CA ILE A 84 5.92 2.63 19.19
C ILE A 84 5.16 2.01 18.02
N LEU A 85 4.95 0.70 18.04
CA LEU A 85 4.24 0.01 16.96
C LEU A 85 2.81 0.52 16.78
N LYS A 86 2.08 0.78 17.88
CA LYS A 86 0.75 1.41 17.85
C LYS A 86 0.79 2.80 17.23
N LEU A 87 1.78 3.62 17.59
CA LEU A 87 1.94 4.96 17.04
C LEU A 87 2.24 4.92 15.53
N VAL A 88 3.17 4.06 15.11
CA VAL A 88 3.51 3.90 13.69
C VAL A 88 2.31 3.38 12.90
N ARG A 89 1.55 2.41 13.44
CA ARG A 89 0.32 1.92 12.80
C ARG A 89 -0.72 3.02 12.60
N ASN A 90 -0.95 3.86 13.62
CA ASN A 90 -1.87 4.98 13.49
C ASN A 90 -1.40 5.99 12.44
N ARG A 91 -0.09 6.31 12.43
CA ARG A 91 0.50 7.22 11.46
C ARG A 91 0.48 6.65 10.04
N ALA A 92 0.72 5.36 9.88
CA ALA A 92 0.64 4.64 8.62
C ALA A 92 -0.78 4.69 8.05
N GLY A 93 -1.80 4.48 8.88
CA GLY A 93 -3.21 4.62 8.49
C GLY A 93 -3.53 6.03 7.96
N SER A 94 -3.16 7.09 8.68
CA SER A 94 -3.36 8.47 8.21
C SER A 94 -2.60 8.76 6.91
N ARG A 95 -1.32 8.37 6.83
CA ARG A 95 -0.52 8.55 5.61
C ARG A 95 -1.06 7.76 4.43
N PHE A 96 -1.65 6.60 4.67
CA PHE A 96 -2.27 5.79 3.64
C PHE A 96 -3.50 6.48 3.04
N VAL A 97 -4.31 7.15 3.86
CA VAL A 97 -5.40 8.00 3.36
C VAL A 97 -4.85 9.12 2.48
N ASP A 98 -3.82 9.86 2.92
CA ASP A 98 -3.21 10.92 2.09
C ASP A 98 -2.67 10.37 0.74
N ILE A 99 -2.16 9.14 0.74
CA ILE A 99 -1.64 8.46 -0.46
C ILE A 99 -2.77 8.11 -1.41
N LEU A 100 -3.89 7.59 -0.88
CA LEU A 100 -5.08 7.30 -1.67
C LEU A 100 -5.63 8.59 -2.32
N GLU A 101 -5.75 9.69 -1.57
CA GLU A 101 -6.20 10.96 -2.12
C GLU A 101 -5.30 11.46 -3.26
N ARG A 102 -3.98 11.44 -3.06
CA ARG A 102 -3.01 11.84 -4.10
C ARG A 102 -3.04 10.96 -5.35
N ARG A 103 -3.53 9.73 -5.23
CA ARG A 103 -3.70 8.80 -6.37
C ARG A 103 -5.05 8.91 -7.06
N GLY A 104 -5.88 9.89 -6.68
CA GLY A 104 -7.19 10.12 -7.27
C GLY A 104 -8.31 9.28 -6.66
N PHE A 105 -8.06 8.59 -5.55
CA PHE A 105 -9.13 7.95 -4.79
C PHE A 105 -9.93 9.00 -4.00
N SER A 106 -11.23 8.78 -3.89
CA SER A 106 -12.19 9.65 -3.21
C SER A 106 -13.08 8.84 -2.28
N SER A 107 -13.90 9.52 -1.46
CA SER A 107 -14.83 8.89 -0.51
C SER A 107 -14.15 7.88 0.43
N ILE A 108 -12.88 8.13 0.80
CA ILE A 108 -12.07 7.20 1.57
C ILE A 108 -12.61 7.10 2.99
N ARG A 109 -12.95 5.89 3.42
CA ARG A 109 -13.47 5.61 4.75
C ARG A 109 -12.81 4.36 5.31
N LYS A 110 -12.36 4.44 6.56
CA LYS A 110 -11.95 3.25 7.30
C LYS A 110 -13.19 2.38 7.52
N SER A 111 -13.16 1.16 7.00
CA SER A 111 -14.30 0.24 7.04
C SER A 111 -14.20 -0.72 8.22
N ASP A 112 -13.00 -1.25 8.49
CA ASP A 112 -12.82 -2.32 9.47
C ASP A 112 -11.37 -2.41 9.96
N THR A 113 -11.15 -3.17 11.03
CA THR A 113 -9.82 -3.62 11.46
C THR A 113 -9.89 -5.10 11.81
N ARG A 114 -9.16 -5.92 11.06
CA ARG A 114 -9.25 -7.38 11.13
C ARG A 114 -7.95 -7.99 11.60
N ARG A 115 -8.03 -9.24 12.07
CA ARG A 115 -6.84 -10.07 12.31
C ARG A 115 -6.32 -10.58 10.97
N PHE A 116 -5.03 -10.36 10.71
CA PHE A 116 -4.34 -10.79 9.52
C PHE A 116 -3.24 -11.76 9.90
N ASP A 117 -3.35 -12.98 9.39
CA ASP A 117 -2.41 -14.05 9.64
C ASP A 117 -1.22 -13.97 8.67
N ARG A 118 -0.01 -13.86 9.23
CA ARG A 118 1.27 -13.87 8.52
C ARG A 118 2.04 -15.19 8.70
N GLY A 119 1.38 -16.24 9.18
CA GLY A 119 1.96 -17.57 9.40
C GLY A 119 2.49 -17.72 10.82
N GLU A 120 3.50 -16.94 11.19
CA GLU A 120 4.10 -16.99 12.54
C GLU A 120 3.39 -16.08 13.54
N GLU A 121 2.77 -15.01 13.05
CA GLU A 121 2.09 -14.01 13.87
C GLU A 121 0.76 -13.56 13.27
N THR A 122 -0.13 -13.08 14.14
CA THR A 122 -1.38 -12.43 13.72
C THR A 122 -1.35 -10.96 14.09
N VAL A 123 -1.46 -10.09 13.09
CA VAL A 123 -1.38 -8.64 13.24
C VAL A 123 -2.66 -7.95 12.77
N PRO A 124 -3.01 -6.78 13.30
CA PRO A 124 -4.20 -6.08 12.84
C PRO A 124 -3.95 -5.40 11.49
N ILE A 125 -4.82 -5.69 10.52
CA ILE A 125 -4.87 -5.03 9.21
C ILE A 125 -6.05 -4.05 9.19
N GLN A 126 -5.80 -2.82 8.74
CA GLN A 126 -6.83 -1.81 8.58
C GLN A 126 -7.38 -1.87 7.16
N GLN A 127 -8.70 -1.91 7.05
CA GLN A 127 -9.41 -1.94 5.78
C GLN A 127 -10.03 -0.57 5.50
N TYR A 128 -9.92 -0.12 4.26
CA TYR A 128 -10.49 1.12 3.75
C TYR A 128 -11.36 0.82 2.53
N ARG A 129 -12.46 1.56 2.41
CA ARG A 129 -13.30 1.65 1.22
C ARG A 129 -13.06 2.99 0.57
N ALA A 130 -12.91 3.01 -0.74
CA ALA A 130 -12.76 4.23 -1.51
C ALA A 130 -13.45 4.08 -2.87
N THR A 131 -13.50 5.16 -3.63
CA THR A 131 -13.96 5.17 -5.01
C THR A 131 -12.91 5.79 -5.90
N VAL A 132 -12.76 5.28 -7.12
CA VAL A 132 -11.86 5.83 -8.14
C VAL A 132 -12.62 5.97 -9.45
N ALA A 133 -12.38 7.05 -10.18
CA ALA A 133 -12.94 7.24 -11.51
C ALA A 133 -11.80 7.22 -12.54
N PRO A 134 -11.93 6.49 -13.66
CA PRO A 134 -10.92 6.49 -14.72
C PRO A 134 -10.66 7.89 -15.25
N THR A 135 -11.74 8.66 -15.40
CA THR A 135 -11.78 10.03 -15.91
C THR A 135 -12.85 10.82 -15.14
N ALA A 136 -12.84 12.15 -15.22
CA ALA A 136 -13.78 13.00 -14.47
C ALA A 136 -15.28 12.72 -14.77
N ASN A 137 -15.58 12.13 -15.93
CA ASN A 137 -16.94 11.89 -16.41
C ASN A 137 -17.37 10.41 -16.38
N THR A 138 -16.55 9.52 -15.81
CA THR A 138 -16.85 8.08 -15.76
C THR A 138 -17.43 7.67 -14.41
N THR A 139 -18.09 6.51 -14.42
CA THR A 139 -18.71 5.94 -13.22
C THR A 139 -17.64 5.67 -12.15
N GLN A 140 -17.90 6.13 -10.93
CA GLN A 140 -17.05 5.84 -9.78
C GLN A 140 -17.03 4.35 -9.51
N THR A 141 -15.84 3.79 -9.50
CA THR A 141 -15.62 2.38 -9.20
C THR A 141 -15.24 2.22 -7.74
N PRO A 142 -15.95 1.37 -6.98
CA PRO A 142 -15.58 1.04 -5.63
C PRO A 142 -14.25 0.28 -5.58
N VAL A 143 -13.42 0.65 -4.62
CA VAL A 143 -12.09 0.10 -4.36
C VAL A 143 -12.01 -0.34 -2.91
N GLU A 144 -11.25 -1.39 -2.69
CA GLU A 144 -10.87 -1.84 -1.36
C GLU A 144 -9.37 -1.69 -1.18
N ALA A 145 -8.99 -1.17 -0.02
CA ALA A 145 -7.61 -0.87 0.30
C ALA A 145 -7.27 -1.36 1.69
N TYR A 146 -6.03 -1.79 1.87
CA TYR A 146 -5.57 -2.39 3.11
C TYR A 146 -4.20 -1.84 3.49
N VAL A 147 -3.96 -1.67 4.79
CA VAL A 147 -2.65 -1.34 5.35
C VAL A 147 -2.45 -2.09 6.66
N VAL A 148 -1.26 -2.67 6.82
CA VAL A 148 -0.84 -3.45 7.97
C VAL A 148 0.55 -3.01 8.41
N THR A 149 0.82 -3.18 9.70
CA THR A 149 2.09 -2.77 10.31
C THR A 149 2.47 -3.77 11.40
N TRP A 150 3.70 -4.25 11.33
CA TRP A 150 4.30 -5.22 12.26
C TRP A 150 5.76 -4.88 12.55
N ALA A 151 6.29 -5.44 13.64
CA ALA A 151 7.70 -5.34 13.97
C ALA A 151 8.44 -6.54 13.39
N GLN A 152 9.65 -6.35 12.89
CA GLN A 152 10.52 -7.41 12.42
C GLN A 152 11.93 -7.15 12.93
N SER A 153 12.38 -7.98 13.87
CA SER A 153 13.63 -7.78 14.61
C SER A 153 13.68 -6.38 15.26
N GLN A 154 14.42 -5.43 14.68
CA GLN A 154 14.57 -4.05 15.16
C GLN A 154 13.85 -3.02 14.27
N ASP A 155 13.26 -3.49 13.17
CA ASP A 155 12.64 -2.67 12.15
C ASP A 155 11.12 -2.76 12.24
N ILE A 156 10.45 -1.82 11.59
CA ILE A 156 9.00 -1.82 11.45
C ILE A 156 8.68 -1.94 9.96
N ILE A 157 7.88 -2.92 9.62
CA ILE A 157 7.40 -3.09 8.25
C ILE A 157 5.97 -2.57 8.14
N ILE A 158 5.73 -1.80 7.09
CA ILE A 158 4.42 -1.31 6.71
C ILE A 158 4.15 -1.81 5.30
N ALA A 159 3.07 -2.56 5.12
CA ALA A 159 2.67 -3.03 3.80
C ALA A 159 1.19 -2.81 3.56
N GLY A 160 0.81 -2.75 2.30
CA GLY A 160 -0.58 -2.54 1.94
C GLY A 160 -0.76 -2.36 0.44
N GLY A 161 -1.96 -1.99 0.07
CA GLY A 161 -2.32 -1.82 -1.32
C GLY A 161 -3.80 -1.58 -1.51
N ALA A 162 -4.19 -1.44 -2.77
CA ALA A 162 -5.58 -1.29 -3.17
C ALA A 162 -5.88 -2.13 -4.40
N TYR A 163 -7.13 -2.57 -4.52
CA TYR A 163 -7.65 -3.24 -5.70
C TYR A 163 -9.11 -2.85 -5.97
N PRO A 164 -9.54 -2.84 -7.23
CA PRO A 164 -10.92 -2.51 -7.57
C PRO A 164 -11.89 -3.63 -7.18
N LEU A 165 -13.10 -3.28 -6.74
CA LEU A 165 -14.17 -4.25 -6.46
C LEU A 165 -15.00 -4.61 -7.70
N SER A 166 -14.93 -3.77 -8.71
CA SER A 166 -15.52 -3.94 -10.03
C SER A 166 -14.58 -3.32 -11.05
N VAL A 167 -14.61 -3.81 -12.28
CA VAL A 167 -13.90 -3.20 -13.42
C VAL A 167 -14.91 -2.97 -14.53
N PRO A 168 -14.60 -2.12 -15.52
CA PRO A 168 -15.40 -2.03 -16.73
C PRO A 168 -15.65 -3.40 -17.37
N SER A 169 -16.81 -3.59 -18.01
CA SER A 169 -17.26 -4.90 -18.50
C SER A 169 -16.34 -5.54 -19.55
N HIS A 170 -15.51 -4.74 -20.23
CA HIS A 170 -14.52 -5.23 -21.20
C HIS A 170 -13.25 -5.79 -20.54
N VAL A 171 -13.07 -5.62 -19.23
CA VAL A 171 -11.91 -6.10 -18.47
C VAL A 171 -12.31 -7.33 -17.64
N GLN A 172 -11.53 -8.40 -17.74
CA GLN A 172 -11.70 -9.57 -16.88
C GLN A 172 -10.93 -9.37 -15.57
N PHE A 173 -11.65 -9.25 -14.45
CA PHE A 173 -11.03 -9.17 -13.13
C PHE A 173 -11.90 -9.87 -12.07
N ASN A 174 -11.30 -10.85 -11.40
CA ASN A 174 -11.94 -11.50 -10.25
C ASN A 174 -11.49 -10.82 -8.95
N ARG A 175 -12.42 -10.16 -8.27
CA ARG A 175 -12.16 -9.44 -7.01
C ARG A 175 -11.61 -10.32 -5.88
N GLU A 176 -12.02 -11.59 -5.81
CA GLU A 176 -11.56 -12.50 -4.77
C GLU A 176 -10.11 -12.92 -5.01
N GLN A 177 -9.78 -13.20 -6.28
CA GLN A 177 -8.41 -13.45 -6.70
C GLN A 177 -7.53 -12.21 -6.45
N GLY A 178 -8.01 -11.02 -6.80
CA GLY A 178 -7.31 -9.76 -6.56
C GLY A 178 -7.01 -9.50 -5.07
N ARG A 179 -7.97 -9.81 -4.19
CA ARG A 179 -7.80 -9.75 -2.74
C ARG A 179 -6.78 -10.76 -2.24
N ASN A 180 -6.91 -12.02 -2.66
CA ASN A 180 -6.03 -13.09 -2.20
C ASN A 180 -4.58 -12.81 -2.64
N GLU A 181 -4.38 -12.40 -3.90
CA GLU A 181 -3.07 -11.99 -4.42
C GLU A 181 -2.49 -10.82 -3.62
N LEU A 182 -3.28 -9.78 -3.29
CA LEU A 182 -2.82 -8.69 -2.43
C LEU A 182 -2.35 -9.21 -1.06
N PHE A 183 -3.11 -10.12 -0.45
CA PHE A 183 -2.75 -10.66 0.86
C PHE A 183 -1.51 -11.55 0.81
N ASP A 184 -1.34 -12.34 -0.25
CA ASP A 184 -0.16 -13.18 -0.43
C ASP A 184 1.10 -12.32 -0.64
N ILE A 185 0.98 -11.24 -1.42
CA ILE A 185 2.05 -10.26 -1.57
C ILE A 185 2.40 -9.62 -0.23
N ILE A 186 1.40 -9.14 0.53
CA ILE A 186 1.62 -8.55 1.87
C ILE A 186 2.30 -9.54 2.82
N ARG A 187 1.96 -10.84 2.77
CA ARG A 187 2.63 -11.87 3.58
C ARG A 187 4.09 -12.06 3.20
N SER A 188 4.41 -11.95 1.92
CA SER A 188 5.79 -12.11 1.42
C SER A 188 6.73 -10.94 1.76
N VAL A 189 6.21 -9.85 2.34
CA VAL A 189 7.03 -8.68 2.65
C VAL A 189 7.93 -8.94 3.85
N GLU A 190 9.20 -8.63 3.69
CA GLU A 190 10.25 -8.62 4.72
C GLU A 190 11.06 -7.33 4.66
#